data_AF-A0A7S1EQZ4-F1
#
_entry.id   AF-A0A7S1EQZ4-F1
#
_cell.length_a   1.000
_cell.length_b   1.000
_cell.length_c   1.000
_cell.angle_alpha   90.00
_cell.angle_beta   90.00
_cell.angle_gamma   90.00
#
_symmetry.space_group_name_H-M   'P 1'
#
loop_
_entity.id
_entity.type
_entity.pdbx_description
1 polymer ?
#
loop_
_entity_poly.entity_id
_entity_poly.type
_entity_poly.pdbx_seq_one_letter_code
_entity_poly.pdbx_strand_id
1 'polypeptide(L)'
;DTEGKIGAPMYLMLLAHGLYTNAVMKGEECIVSTWDIFYEKWGWMLIFWNFTGVPFVYCAQSLFLTKQHILYHRHPLITATLFVILLGAYYIWDTSQSQKNRFRLQLRGCFVQRNTFPQLPWGTLTDPKYMKTKAGSPLLIDGWWKYARKIHYTMDVIMALVWGFNCGISHALPYLYFFFFLTMIIHRYLRDRQRLVAKYQQDWYEYEKIVPYVFIP
;
A
#
# COMPACT_ATOMS: atom_id res chain seq x y z
N ASP A 1 -12.28 31.57 7.92
CA ASP A 1 -13.72 31.29 7.77
C ASP A 1 -13.94 29.84 7.38
N THR A 2 -14.52 29.06 8.29
CA THR A 2 -15.00 27.70 8.02
C THR A 2 -16.51 27.76 7.86
N GLU A 3 -17.04 27.38 6.70
CA GLU A 3 -18.47 27.47 6.33
C GLU A 3 -19.39 26.52 7.14
N GLY A 4 -18.92 25.97 8.27
CA GLY A 4 -19.66 25.05 9.14
C GLY A 4 -20.03 23.70 8.50
N LYS A 5 -19.58 23.43 7.27
CA LYS A 5 -19.91 22.23 6.50
C LYS A 5 -18.63 21.52 6.06
N ILE A 6 -18.68 20.19 6.01
CA ILE A 6 -17.59 19.33 5.53
C ILE A 6 -17.95 18.87 4.11
N GLY A 7 -17.10 19.18 3.14
CA GLY A 7 -17.30 18.78 1.75
C GLY A 7 -17.04 17.29 1.51
N ALA A 8 -17.66 16.72 0.48
CA ALA A 8 -17.45 15.33 0.09
C ALA A 8 -15.97 14.93 -0.14
N PRO A 9 -15.10 15.81 -0.72
CA PRO A 9 -13.67 15.54 -0.81
C PRO A 9 -12.99 15.35 0.56
N MET A 10 -13.43 16.09 1.59
CA MET A 10 -12.87 15.93 2.94
C MET A 10 -13.27 14.59 3.55
N TYR A 11 -14.51 14.13 3.36
CA TYR A 11 -14.93 12.79 3.78
C TYR A 11 -14.09 11.68 3.11
N LEU A 12 -13.74 11.85 1.84
CA LEU A 12 -12.85 10.91 1.15
C LEU A 12 -11.47 10.86 1.81
N MET A 13 -10.88 12.02 2.13
CA MET A 13 -9.58 12.05 2.81
C MET A 13 -9.64 11.46 4.22
N LEU A 14 -10.69 11.74 4.98
CA LEU A 14 -10.90 11.15 6.31
C LEU A 14 -10.99 9.62 6.23
N LEU A 15 -11.75 9.10 5.26
CA LEU A 15 -11.82 7.67 5.00
C LEU A 15 -10.45 7.12 4.60
N ALA A 16 -9.76 7.76 3.66
CA ALA A 16 -8.46 7.31 3.16
C ALA A 16 -7.41 7.23 4.27
N HIS A 17 -7.26 8.28 5.07
CA HIS A 17 -6.35 8.29 6.21
C HIS A 17 -6.77 7.28 7.27
N GLY A 18 -8.08 7.18 7.57
CA GLY A 18 -8.61 6.19 8.50
C GLY A 18 -8.28 4.76 8.07
N LEU A 19 -8.49 4.42 6.80
CA LEU A 19 -8.17 3.10 6.23
C LEU A 19 -6.68 2.80 6.30
N TYR A 20 -5.82 3.77 5.95
CA TYR A 20 -4.37 3.60 5.94
C TYR A 20 -3.82 3.43 7.36
N THR A 21 -4.15 4.34 8.27
CA THR A 21 -3.71 4.27 9.67
C THR A 21 -4.23 2.99 10.33
N ASN A 22 -5.49 2.63 10.11
CA ASN A 22 -6.04 1.39 10.64
C ASN A 22 -5.34 0.15 10.08
N ALA A 23 -4.94 0.15 8.81
CA ALA A 23 -4.19 -0.97 8.25
C ALA A 23 -2.81 -1.16 8.90
N VAL A 24 -2.14 -0.07 9.25
CA VAL A 24 -0.87 -0.12 9.99
C VAL A 24 -1.10 -0.70 11.39
N MET A 25 -2.14 -0.25 12.10
CA MET A 25 -2.44 -0.74 13.44
C MET A 25 -2.88 -2.21 13.44
N LYS A 26 -3.72 -2.61 12.48
CA LYS A 26 -4.25 -3.97 12.42
C LYS A 26 -3.21 -5.00 11.97
N GLY A 27 -2.21 -4.57 11.21
CA GLY A 27 -1.13 -5.38 10.66
C GLY A 27 0.23 -5.07 11.28
N GLU A 28 0.25 -4.60 12.53
CA GLU A 28 1.46 -4.23 13.28
C GLU A 28 2.52 -5.35 13.24
N GLU A 29 2.10 -6.61 13.33
CA GLU A 29 2.98 -7.77 13.26
C GLU A 29 3.75 -7.88 11.94
N CYS A 30 3.23 -7.27 10.88
CA CYS A 30 3.86 -7.25 9.57
C CYS A 30 5.01 -6.23 9.50
N ILE A 31 4.99 -5.18 10.33
CA ILE A 31 5.97 -4.09 10.34
C ILE A 31 7.36 -4.60 10.73
N VAL A 32 7.42 -5.52 11.68
CA VAL A 32 8.69 -6.08 12.16
C VAL A 32 9.50 -6.65 11.00
N SER A 33 8.86 -7.24 9.99
CA SER A 33 9.49 -7.84 8.80
C SER A 33 9.95 -6.87 7.71
N THR A 34 9.73 -5.57 7.91
CA THR A 34 10.06 -4.54 6.92
C THR A 34 11.55 -4.24 6.86
N TRP A 35 11.95 -3.59 5.77
CA TRP A 35 13.35 -3.23 5.55
C TRP A 35 13.91 -2.33 6.65
N ASP A 36 13.12 -1.33 7.05
CA ASP A 36 13.54 -0.29 7.98
C ASP A 36 13.83 -0.85 9.38
N ILE A 37 13.18 -1.96 9.75
CA ILE A 37 13.42 -2.67 11.02
C ILE A 37 14.56 -3.69 10.90
N PHE A 38 14.62 -4.48 9.80
CA PHE A 38 15.59 -5.58 9.69
C PHE A 38 17.00 -5.17 9.25
N TYR A 39 17.13 -4.11 8.45
CA TYR A 39 18.37 -3.82 7.73
C TYR A 39 18.85 -2.38 7.88
N GLU A 40 17.92 -1.42 8.01
CA GLU A 40 18.28 -0.01 8.06
C GLU A 40 18.80 0.36 9.46
N LYS A 41 19.89 1.14 9.51
CA LYS A 41 20.43 1.63 10.79
C LYS A 41 19.66 2.86 11.23
N TRP A 42 19.33 2.93 12.52
CA TRP A 42 18.68 4.10 13.08
C TRP A 42 19.57 5.35 12.95
N GLY A 43 18.99 6.45 12.48
CA GLY A 43 19.73 7.68 12.22
C GLY A 43 18.83 8.80 11.76
N TRP A 44 19.43 9.95 11.43
CA TRP A 44 18.71 11.19 11.14
C TRP A 44 17.66 11.02 10.03
N MET A 45 17.96 10.29 8.95
CA MET A 45 17.03 10.05 7.86
C MET A 45 15.72 9.39 8.36
N LEU A 46 15.82 8.30 9.12
CA LEU A 46 14.64 7.60 9.64
C LEU A 46 13.90 8.44 10.68
N ILE A 47 14.62 9.16 11.55
CA ILE A 47 14.01 10.06 12.53
C ILE A 47 13.21 11.15 11.81
N PHE A 48 13.84 11.87 10.88
CA PHE A 48 13.20 12.96 10.14
C PHE A 48 11.97 12.47 9.37
N TRP A 49 12.06 11.35 8.67
CA TRP A 49 10.91 10.82 7.93
C TRP A 49 9.76 10.39 8.84
N ASN A 50 10.03 9.77 9.99
CA ASN A 50 8.98 9.33 10.90
C ASN A 50 8.30 10.50 11.64
N PHE A 51 9.06 11.50 12.09
CA PHE A 51 8.51 12.61 12.89
C PHE A 51 8.07 13.82 12.07
N THR A 52 8.66 14.03 10.89
CA THR A 52 8.38 15.20 10.05
C THR A 52 7.82 14.78 8.71
N GLY A 53 8.54 13.94 7.98
CA GLY A 53 8.19 13.59 6.60
C GLY A 53 6.78 13.02 6.47
N VAL A 54 6.48 11.91 7.14
CA VAL A 54 5.16 11.26 7.10
C VAL A 54 4.04 12.19 7.56
N PRO A 55 4.03 12.75 8.79
CA PRO A 55 2.88 13.51 9.28
C PRO A 55 2.61 14.77 8.45
N PHE A 56 3.63 15.52 8.02
CA PHE A 56 3.42 16.78 7.30
C PHE A 56 3.19 16.60 5.79
N VAL A 57 3.80 15.58 5.16
CA VAL A 57 3.54 15.32 3.72
C VAL A 57 2.18 14.63 3.53
N TYR A 58 1.81 13.69 4.41
CA TYR A 58 0.61 12.87 4.20
C TYR A 58 -0.67 13.64 4.55
N CYS A 59 -0.60 14.70 5.36
CA CYS A 59 -1.77 15.56 5.61
C CYS A 59 -1.94 16.68 4.57
N ALA A 60 -1.03 16.83 3.60
CA ALA A 60 -1.00 17.96 2.68
C ALA A 60 -2.32 18.13 1.89
N GLN A 61 -2.93 17.04 1.44
CA GLN A 61 -4.20 17.05 0.72
C GLN A 61 -5.37 17.48 1.63
N SER A 62 -5.43 16.96 2.86
CA SER A 62 -6.43 17.41 3.83
C SER A 62 -6.29 18.89 4.12
N LEU A 63 -5.07 19.38 4.37
CA LEU A 63 -4.80 20.80 4.58
C LEU A 63 -5.17 21.64 3.35
N PHE A 64 -4.87 21.16 2.15
CA PHE A 64 -5.25 21.83 0.91
C PHE A 64 -6.77 21.98 0.79
N LEU A 65 -7.53 20.91 1.08
CA LEU A 65 -9.00 20.94 1.05
C LEU A 65 -9.62 21.88 2.08
N THR A 66 -8.96 22.12 3.23
CA THR A 66 -9.46 23.13 4.19
C THR A 66 -9.38 24.56 3.65
N LYS A 67 -8.52 24.82 2.67
CA LYS A 67 -8.32 26.15 2.07
C LYS A 67 -9.07 26.34 0.76
N GLN A 68 -9.47 25.25 0.10
CA GLN A 68 -10.05 25.27 -1.24
C GLN A 68 -11.52 24.86 -1.23
N HIS A 69 -12.40 25.85 -1.06
CA HIS A 69 -13.85 25.69 -0.98
C HIS A 69 -14.52 25.39 -2.33
N ILE A 70 -13.80 25.57 -3.45
CA ILE A 70 -14.34 25.39 -4.80
C ILE A 70 -14.78 23.93 -5.05
N LEU A 71 -14.20 22.97 -4.32
CA LEU A 71 -14.47 21.54 -4.50
C LEU A 71 -15.73 21.04 -3.79
N TYR A 72 -16.43 21.89 -3.03
CA TYR A 72 -17.68 21.53 -2.35
C TYR A 72 -18.81 21.20 -3.34
N HIS A 73 -18.78 21.81 -4.53
CA HIS A 73 -19.79 21.62 -5.58
C HIS A 73 -19.36 20.62 -6.66
N ARG A 74 -18.39 19.74 -6.39
CA ARG A 74 -17.97 18.71 -7.35
C ARG A 74 -19.13 17.81 -7.74
N HIS A 75 -19.20 17.47 -9.02
CA HIS A 75 -20.21 16.55 -9.55
C HIS A 75 -20.22 15.22 -8.76
N PRO A 76 -21.38 14.76 -8.25
CA PRO A 76 -21.47 13.58 -7.38
C PRO A 76 -20.84 12.31 -7.97
N LEU A 77 -20.95 12.10 -9.29
CA LEU A 77 -20.36 10.93 -9.96
C LEU A 77 -18.83 10.88 -9.87
N ILE A 78 -18.15 12.04 -9.92
CA ILE A 78 -16.69 12.08 -9.80
C ILE A 78 -16.30 11.65 -8.39
N THR A 79 -16.97 12.22 -7.38
CA THR A 79 -16.77 11.86 -5.98
C THR A 79 -17.02 10.37 -5.76
N ALA A 80 -18.17 9.84 -6.20
CA ALA A 80 -18.50 8.43 -6.06
C ALA A 80 -17.45 7.52 -6.73
N THR A 81 -17.00 7.86 -7.94
CA THR A 81 -15.94 7.14 -8.65
C THR A 81 -14.65 7.08 -7.83
N LEU A 82 -14.22 8.20 -7.24
CA LEU A 82 -13.01 8.24 -6.42
C LEU A 82 -13.15 7.38 -5.15
N PHE A 83 -14.32 7.35 -4.51
CA PHE A 83 -14.59 6.45 -3.37
C PHE A 83 -14.50 4.98 -3.78
N VAL A 84 -15.09 4.61 -4.92
CA VAL A 84 -15.05 3.23 -5.43
C VAL A 84 -13.61 2.82 -5.74
N ILE A 85 -12.84 3.66 -6.41
CA ILE A 85 -11.43 3.39 -6.71
C ILE A 85 -10.63 3.25 -5.41
N LEU A 86 -10.82 4.14 -4.43
CA LEU A 86 -10.14 4.08 -3.14
C LEU A 86 -10.41 2.75 -2.43
N LEU A 87 -11.69 2.38 -2.30
CA LEU A 87 -12.09 1.16 -1.60
C LEU A 87 -11.61 -0.11 -2.33
N GLY A 88 -11.70 -0.13 -3.66
CA GLY A 88 -11.19 -1.22 -4.48
C GLY A 88 -9.66 -1.37 -4.35
N ALA A 89 -8.92 -0.27 -4.48
CA ALA A 89 -7.47 -0.27 -4.32
C ALA A 89 -7.07 -0.70 -2.90
N TYR A 90 -7.74 -0.18 -1.87
CA TYR A 90 -7.52 -0.57 -0.49
C TYR A 90 -7.76 -2.06 -0.27
N TYR A 91 -8.86 -2.61 -0.80
CA TYR A 91 -9.18 -4.03 -0.68
C TYR A 91 -8.06 -4.91 -1.23
N ILE A 92 -7.60 -4.62 -2.45
CA ILE A 92 -6.52 -5.38 -3.10
C ILE A 92 -5.21 -5.20 -2.35
N TRP A 93 -4.86 -3.97 -1.97
CA TRP A 93 -3.65 -3.65 -1.22
C TRP A 93 -3.58 -4.41 0.11
N ASP A 94 -4.65 -4.36 0.89
CA ASP A 94 -4.73 -4.94 2.23
C ASP A 94 -4.76 -6.48 2.19
N THR A 95 -5.57 -7.05 1.31
CA THR A 95 -5.70 -8.50 1.19
C THR A 95 -4.45 -9.13 0.56
N SER A 96 -3.82 -8.50 -0.44
CA SER A 96 -2.59 -9.03 -1.05
C SER A 96 -1.40 -9.06 -0.07
N GLN A 97 -1.26 -8.04 0.77
CA GLN A 97 -0.25 -8.02 1.83
C GLN A 97 -0.55 -9.07 2.90
N SER A 98 -1.82 -9.17 3.33
CA SER A 98 -2.28 -10.20 4.26
C SER A 98 -1.98 -11.61 3.75
N GLN A 99 -2.28 -11.91 2.48
CA GLN A 99 -2.04 -13.23 1.88
C GLN A 99 -0.56 -13.63 1.97
N LYS A 100 0.37 -12.72 1.62
CA LYS A 100 1.80 -13.02 1.68
C LYS A 100 2.31 -13.21 3.10
N ASN A 101 1.93 -12.35 4.03
CA ASN A 101 2.43 -12.41 5.39
C ASN A 101 1.85 -13.62 6.12
N ARG A 102 0.55 -13.88 5.98
CA ARG A 102 -0.11 -15.04 6.59
C ARG A 102 0.36 -16.35 5.98
N PHE A 103 0.60 -16.42 4.67
CA PHE A 103 1.23 -17.57 4.03
C PHE A 103 2.56 -17.94 4.70
N ARG A 104 3.42 -16.94 4.96
CA ARG A 104 4.71 -17.16 5.63
C ARG A 104 4.55 -17.59 7.08
N LEU A 105 3.55 -17.06 7.80
CA LEU A 105 3.26 -17.46 9.18
C LEU A 105 2.70 -18.89 9.25
N GLN A 106 1.81 -19.26 8.33
CA GLN A 106 1.24 -20.61 8.22
C GLN A 106 2.32 -21.65 7.94
N LEU A 107 3.24 -21.37 7.01
CA LEU A 107 4.39 -22.25 6.72
C LEU A 107 5.31 -22.46 7.92
N ARG A 108 5.34 -21.51 8.86
CA ARG A 108 6.15 -21.58 10.09
C ARG A 108 5.37 -22.15 11.28
N GLY A 109 4.08 -22.46 11.11
CA GLY A 109 3.20 -22.92 12.19
C GLY A 109 2.92 -21.86 13.26
N CYS A 110 3.17 -20.57 12.99
CA CYS A 110 3.00 -19.48 13.95
C CYS A 110 1.90 -18.49 13.57
N PHE A 111 0.99 -18.89 12.67
CA PHE A 111 -0.14 -18.05 12.31
C PHE A 111 -1.13 -17.93 13.47
N VAL A 112 -1.32 -16.71 13.94
CA VAL A 112 -2.35 -16.35 14.92
C VAL A 112 -3.31 -15.39 14.26
N GLN A 113 -4.59 -15.77 14.19
CA GLN A 113 -5.63 -14.87 13.72
C GLN A 113 -5.92 -13.82 14.78
N ARG A 114 -5.67 -12.55 14.45
CA ARG A 114 -5.91 -11.41 15.34
C ARG A 114 -7.35 -10.90 15.14
N ASN A 115 -8.03 -10.60 16.25
CA ASN A 115 -9.36 -9.99 16.27
C ASN A 115 -9.25 -8.47 16.08
N THR A 116 -8.75 -8.02 14.93
CA THR A 116 -8.68 -6.61 14.57
C THR A 116 -9.83 -6.23 13.62
N PHE A 117 -10.15 -4.94 13.51
CA PHE A 117 -11.29 -4.48 12.71
C PHE A 117 -10.89 -3.43 11.67
N PRO A 118 -11.40 -3.49 10.42
CA PRO A 118 -12.02 -4.63 9.79
C PRO A 118 -10.97 -5.61 9.25
N GLN A 119 -11.25 -6.91 9.39
CA GLN A 119 -10.55 -7.97 8.68
C GLN A 119 -11.26 -8.21 7.35
N LEU A 120 -10.60 -7.86 6.24
CA LEU A 120 -11.19 -8.05 4.93
C LEU A 120 -11.24 -9.55 4.57
N PRO A 121 -12.30 -10.01 3.88
CA PRO A 121 -12.38 -11.37 3.41
C PRO A 121 -11.24 -11.66 2.41
N TRP A 122 -10.92 -12.94 2.23
CA TRP A 122 -9.90 -13.39 1.29
C TRP A 122 -8.46 -12.89 1.55
N GLY A 123 -8.19 -12.35 2.74
CA GLY A 123 -6.82 -12.02 3.19
C GLY A 123 -5.98 -13.25 3.60
N THR A 124 -6.60 -14.43 3.73
CA THR A 124 -5.93 -15.71 4.05
C THR A 124 -6.28 -16.74 3.00
N LEU A 125 -5.27 -17.38 2.41
CA LEU A 125 -5.47 -18.42 1.42
C LEU A 125 -5.57 -19.79 2.09
N THR A 126 -6.46 -20.63 1.57
CA THR A 126 -6.60 -22.04 1.96
C THR A 126 -5.87 -22.89 0.92
N ASP A 127 -4.88 -23.68 1.35
CA ASP A 127 -4.04 -24.51 0.49
C ASP A 127 -3.44 -23.77 -0.74
N PRO A 128 -2.70 -22.66 -0.52
CA PRO A 128 -2.18 -21.84 -1.62
C PRO A 128 -1.11 -22.55 -2.44
N LYS A 129 -1.10 -22.34 -3.75
CA LYS A 129 0.03 -22.77 -4.60
C LYS A 129 1.29 -21.94 -4.34
N TYR A 130 2.42 -22.63 -4.16
CA TYR A 130 3.72 -21.99 -3.99
C TYR A 130 4.83 -22.77 -4.69
N MET A 131 5.88 -22.06 -5.11
CA MET A 131 7.08 -22.64 -5.67
C MET A 131 8.10 -22.90 -4.56
N LYS A 132 8.57 -24.14 -4.46
CA LYS A 132 9.66 -24.51 -3.54
C LYS A 132 10.98 -24.02 -4.12
N THR A 133 11.80 -23.39 -3.27
CA THR A 133 13.11 -22.85 -3.66
C THR A 133 14.22 -23.62 -2.96
N LYS A 134 15.38 -23.75 -3.60
CA LYS A 134 16.63 -24.28 -3.03
C LYS A 134 17.09 -23.49 -1.81
N ALA A 135 16.79 -22.19 -1.76
CA ALA A 135 17.06 -21.31 -0.61
C ALA A 135 16.15 -21.58 0.62
N GLY A 136 15.37 -22.68 0.63
CA GLY A 136 14.56 -23.11 1.77
C GLY A 136 13.37 -22.19 2.12
N SER A 137 13.05 -21.19 1.30
CA SER A 137 11.98 -20.23 1.58
C SER A 137 11.04 -20.06 0.38
N PRO A 138 9.88 -20.72 0.37
CA PRO A 138 9.03 -20.80 -0.81
C PRO A 138 8.47 -19.44 -1.25
N LEU A 139 8.15 -19.35 -2.54
CA LEU A 139 7.56 -18.18 -3.19
C LEU A 139 6.09 -18.44 -3.51
N LEU A 140 5.21 -17.55 -3.06
CA LEU A 140 3.77 -17.63 -3.31
C LEU A 140 3.47 -17.34 -4.79
N ILE A 141 2.73 -18.23 -5.44
CA ILE A 141 2.29 -18.12 -6.84
C ILE A 141 0.76 -18.16 -6.96
N ASP A 142 0.05 -17.80 -5.88
CA ASP A 142 -1.40 -17.87 -5.78
C ASP A 142 -2.00 -16.57 -5.19
N GLY A 143 -3.32 -16.48 -5.15
CA GLY A 143 -4.05 -15.29 -4.71
C GLY A 143 -3.74 -14.10 -5.61
N TRP A 144 -3.46 -12.94 -5.02
CA TRP A 144 -3.06 -11.75 -5.76
C TRP A 144 -1.67 -11.87 -6.40
N TRP A 145 -0.81 -12.73 -5.85
CA TRP A 145 0.59 -12.87 -6.26
C TRP A 145 0.78 -13.69 -7.54
N LYS A 146 -0.29 -14.34 -8.02
CA LYS A 146 -0.30 -14.97 -9.35
C LYS A 146 -0.44 -13.95 -10.49
N TYR A 147 -1.04 -12.79 -10.21
CA TYR A 147 -1.28 -11.76 -11.23
C TYR A 147 -0.06 -10.87 -11.41
N ALA A 148 0.49 -10.34 -10.31
CA ALA A 148 1.69 -9.52 -10.39
C ALA A 148 2.53 -9.62 -9.11
N ARG A 149 3.86 -9.60 -9.26
CA ARG A 149 4.83 -9.76 -8.15
C ARG A 149 4.75 -8.63 -7.11
N LYS A 150 4.20 -7.47 -7.47
CA LYS A 150 4.10 -6.24 -6.65
C LYS A 150 2.75 -5.54 -6.82
N ILE A 151 1.66 -6.28 -6.95
CA ILE A 151 0.31 -5.71 -7.11
C ILE A 151 -0.08 -4.74 -5.98
N HIS A 152 0.32 -5.02 -4.73
CA HIS A 152 0.13 -4.11 -3.59
C HIS A 152 0.78 -2.74 -3.86
N TYR A 153 1.98 -2.67 -4.45
CA TYR A 153 2.60 -1.38 -4.77
C TYR A 153 1.79 -0.59 -5.78
N THR A 154 1.23 -1.25 -6.80
CA THR A 154 0.34 -0.60 -7.78
C THR A 154 -0.88 0.01 -7.11
N MET A 155 -1.51 -0.73 -6.19
CA MET A 155 -2.69 -0.25 -5.47
C MET A 155 -2.35 0.92 -4.53
N ASP A 156 -1.16 0.88 -3.91
CA ASP A 156 -0.66 1.95 -3.06
C ASP A 156 -0.46 3.26 -3.86
N VAL A 157 0.12 3.16 -5.06
CA VAL A 157 0.24 4.29 -6.01
C VAL A 157 -1.13 4.80 -6.46
N ILE A 158 -2.09 3.91 -6.73
CA ILE A 158 -3.46 4.30 -7.10
C ILE A 158 -4.14 5.06 -5.95
N MET A 159 -4.00 4.58 -4.70
CA MET A 159 -4.53 5.31 -3.54
C MET A 159 -3.92 6.71 -3.44
N ALA A 160 -2.58 6.83 -3.56
CA ALA A 160 -1.91 8.13 -3.54
C ALA A 160 -2.39 9.07 -4.67
N LEU A 161 -2.65 8.51 -5.85
CA LEU A 161 -3.19 9.25 -7.00
C LEU A 161 -4.63 9.73 -6.74
N VAL A 162 -5.47 8.89 -6.13
CA VAL A 162 -6.83 9.26 -5.72
C VAL A 162 -6.79 10.42 -4.73
N TRP A 163 -5.84 10.46 -3.80
CA TRP A 163 -5.72 11.58 -2.84
C TRP A 163 -5.41 12.89 -3.57
N GLY A 164 -4.53 12.85 -4.58
CA GLY A 164 -4.23 13.98 -5.45
C GLY A 164 -5.44 14.45 -6.27
N PHE A 165 -6.08 13.54 -7.01
CA PHE A 165 -7.27 13.85 -7.81
C PHE A 165 -8.45 14.33 -6.96
N ASN A 166 -8.53 13.87 -5.72
CA ASN A 166 -9.54 14.35 -4.78
C ASN A 166 -9.37 15.85 -4.46
N CYS A 167 -8.22 16.45 -4.75
CA CYS A 167 -7.98 17.89 -4.65
C CYS A 167 -8.18 18.64 -5.99
N GLY A 168 -8.68 17.97 -7.03
CA GLY A 168 -8.83 18.54 -8.38
C GLY A 168 -7.50 18.60 -9.15
N ILE A 169 -7.54 19.15 -10.37
CA ILE A 169 -6.40 19.18 -11.31
C ILE A 169 -5.77 20.56 -11.45
N SER A 170 -6.32 21.59 -10.81
CA SER A 170 -5.91 22.98 -10.97
C SER A 170 -4.56 23.31 -10.32
N HIS A 171 -4.13 22.51 -9.33
CA HIS A 171 -2.90 22.74 -8.59
C HIS A 171 -2.04 21.47 -8.59
N ALA A 172 -0.72 21.64 -8.76
CA ALA A 172 0.23 20.54 -8.74
C ALA A 172 0.57 20.06 -7.30
N LEU A 173 0.43 20.94 -6.30
CA LEU A 173 0.83 20.66 -4.91
C LEU A 173 0.21 19.37 -4.32
N PRO A 174 -1.09 19.07 -4.51
CA PRO A 174 -1.69 17.83 -4.00
C PRO A 174 -1.10 16.54 -4.59
N TYR A 175 -0.42 16.63 -5.74
CA TYR A 175 0.20 15.48 -6.42
C TYR A 175 1.65 15.25 -5.98
N LEU A 176 2.23 16.14 -5.15
CA LEU A 176 3.60 15.97 -4.65
C LEU A 176 3.76 14.64 -3.90
N TYR A 177 2.77 14.28 -3.09
CA TYR A 177 2.73 12.98 -2.41
C TYR A 177 2.76 11.82 -3.40
N PHE A 178 1.93 11.87 -4.45
CA PHE A 178 1.89 10.83 -5.48
C PHE A 178 3.25 10.65 -6.17
N PHE A 179 3.88 11.74 -6.62
CA PHE A 179 5.18 11.65 -7.28
C PHE A 179 6.28 11.15 -6.34
N PHE A 180 6.33 11.68 -5.12
CA PHE A 180 7.26 11.20 -4.09
C PHE A 180 7.09 9.70 -3.84
N PHE A 181 5.84 9.25 -3.67
CA PHE A 181 5.51 7.87 -3.34
C PHE A 181 5.79 6.91 -4.50
N LEU A 182 5.52 7.34 -5.74
CA LEU A 182 5.87 6.59 -6.94
C LEU A 182 7.39 6.37 -7.05
N THR A 183 8.19 7.42 -6.87
CA THR A 183 9.66 7.31 -6.86
C THR A 183 10.14 6.36 -5.76
N MET A 184 9.58 6.48 -4.56
CA MET A 184 9.90 5.61 -3.42
C MET A 184 9.56 4.14 -3.71
N ILE A 185 8.41 3.85 -4.32
CA ILE A 185 8.00 2.49 -4.67
C ILE A 185 8.91 1.87 -5.75
N ILE A 186 9.28 2.66 -6.76
CA ILE A 186 10.21 2.20 -7.80
C ILE A 186 11.57 1.86 -7.18
N HIS A 187 12.12 2.77 -6.38
CA HIS A 187 13.38 2.54 -5.67
C HIS A 187 13.29 1.29 -4.76
N ARG A 188 12.20 1.16 -4.01
CA ARG A 188 11.94 0.02 -3.13
C ARG A 188 11.89 -1.30 -3.91
N TYR A 189 11.25 -1.32 -5.06
CA TYR A 189 11.18 -2.50 -5.93
C TYR A 189 12.57 -2.88 -6.46
N LEU A 190 13.35 -1.93 -6.97
CA LEU A 190 14.67 -2.20 -7.52
C LEU A 190 15.60 -2.85 -6.49
N ARG A 191 15.61 -2.30 -5.27
CA ARG A 191 16.37 -2.86 -4.13
C ARG A 191 15.89 -4.27 -3.75
N ASP A 192 14.58 -4.47 -3.67
CA ASP A 192 14.01 -5.78 -3.34
C ASP A 192 14.34 -6.82 -4.41
N ARG A 193 14.27 -6.46 -5.70
CA ARG A 193 14.64 -7.33 -6.81
C ARG A 193 16.11 -7.75 -6.74
N GLN A 194 17.03 -6.82 -6.52
CA GLN A 194 18.46 -7.14 -6.40
C GLN A 194 18.71 -8.19 -5.31
N ARG A 195 18.08 -8.01 -4.14
CA ARG A 195 18.17 -8.96 -3.03
C ARG A 195 17.54 -10.31 -3.35
N LEU A 196 16.36 -10.32 -3.97
CA LEU A 196 15.64 -11.56 -4.28
C LEU A 196 16.37 -12.37 -5.36
N VAL A 197 16.93 -11.73 -6.38
CA VAL A 197 17.81 -12.35 -7.38
C VAL A 197 19.04 -12.96 -6.70
N ALA A 198 19.72 -12.20 -5.84
CA ALA A 198 20.91 -12.70 -5.13
C ALA A 198 20.58 -13.90 -4.21
N LYS A 199 19.42 -13.90 -3.58
CA LYS A 199 18.99 -14.96 -2.65
C LYS A 199 18.52 -16.23 -3.36
N TYR A 200 17.67 -16.09 -4.38
CA TYR A 200 16.97 -17.21 -5.00
C TYR A 200 17.63 -17.68 -6.30
N GLN A 201 18.52 -16.88 -6.90
CA GLN A 201 19.30 -17.23 -8.08
C GLN A 201 18.41 -17.80 -9.20
N GLN A 202 18.66 -19.03 -9.67
CA GLN A 202 17.91 -19.67 -10.75
C GLN A 202 16.41 -19.77 -10.45
N ASP A 203 16.04 -20.06 -9.20
CA ASP A 203 14.64 -20.17 -8.81
C ASP A 203 13.94 -18.81 -8.97
N TRP A 204 14.64 -17.68 -8.84
CA TRP A 204 14.04 -16.37 -9.10
C TRP A 204 13.64 -16.21 -10.56
N TYR A 205 14.49 -16.65 -11.50
CA TYR A 205 14.19 -16.57 -12.92
C TYR A 205 13.05 -17.51 -13.31
N GLU A 206 12.93 -18.68 -12.66
CA GLU A 206 11.77 -19.55 -12.82
C GLU A 206 10.49 -18.89 -12.28
N TYR A 207 10.57 -18.23 -11.12
CA TYR A 207 9.45 -17.46 -10.58
C TYR A 207 9.01 -16.32 -11.50
N GLU A 208 9.96 -15.62 -12.14
CA GLU A 208 9.65 -14.57 -13.12
C GLU A 208 8.98 -15.12 -14.39
N LYS A 209 9.22 -16.38 -14.76
CA LYS A 209 8.48 -17.04 -15.86
C LYS A 209 7.05 -17.39 -15.46
N ILE A 210 6.84 -17.82 -14.21
CA ILE A 210 5.51 -18.17 -13.70
C ILE A 210 4.64 -16.93 -13.51
N VAL A 211 5.22 -15.87 -12.95
CA VAL A 211 4.52 -14.58 -12.71
C VAL A 211 5.29 -13.48 -13.43
N PRO A 212 5.04 -13.25 -14.75
CA PRO A 212 5.84 -12.33 -15.56
C PRO A 212 5.64 -10.85 -15.21
N TYR A 213 4.45 -10.49 -14.75
CA TYR A 213 4.10 -9.11 -14.44
C TYR A 213 4.64 -8.65 -13.09
N VAL A 214 5.19 -7.44 -13.06
CA VAL A 214 5.71 -6.83 -11.82
C VAL A 214 4.60 -6.06 -11.11
N PHE A 215 4.04 -5.05 -11.78
CA PHE A 215 3.11 -4.10 -11.17
C PHE A 215 1.68 -4.29 -11.67
N ILE A 216 1.50 -4.38 -12.99
CA ILE A 216 0.19 -4.44 -13.66
C ILE A 216 0.15 -5.75 -14.45
N PRO A 217 -0.83 -6.64 -14.19
CA PRO A 217 -1.04 -7.88 -14.94
C PRO A 217 -1.54 -7.65 -16.37
#